data_AF-A0A3B9QZH6-F1
#
_entry.id   AF-A0A3B9QZH6-F1
#
_cell.length_a   1.000
_cell.length_b   1.000
_cell.length_c   1.000
_cell.angle_alpha   90.00
_cell.angle_beta   90.00
_cell.angle_gamma   90.00
#
_symmetry.space_group_name_H-M   'P 1'
#
loop_
_entity.id
_entity.type
_entity.pdbx_description
1 polymer ?
#
loop_
_entity_poly.entity_id
_entity_poly.type
_entity_poly.pdbx_seq_one_letter_code
_entity_poly.pdbx_strand_id
1 'polypeptide(L)'
;MTSTAHPKESIPARAETADAALRADIRRLGHQLGDTLVRQHGQPLLDTVEEVRHLAQRLRQAGSPTGVTAELTDLLAGLDGDRAIHLVRAFTVYFHLANIAEQEHRIEDLNVGGARAGNHFGQTVRSLLDSGVTAPEIGDLVNRSDFRPVFTAHPTEASRRSILNKLATIADLL
;
A
#
# COMPACT_ATOMS: atom_id res chain seq x y z
N MET A 1 -30.75 1.69 34.51
CA MET A 1 -29.32 1.55 34.18
C MET A 1 -29.16 0.30 33.32
N THR A 2 -29.45 0.42 32.03
CA THR A 2 -29.43 -0.71 31.11
C THR A 2 -28.18 -0.58 30.25
N SER A 3 -27.17 -1.37 30.59
CA SER A 3 -25.89 -1.43 29.91
C SER A 3 -26.09 -1.96 28.49
N THR A 4 -25.96 -1.07 27.50
CA THR A 4 -25.98 -1.43 26.08
C THR A 4 -24.59 -1.95 25.71
N ALA A 5 -24.42 -3.26 25.72
CA ALA A 5 -23.23 -3.90 25.16
C ALA A 5 -23.20 -3.65 23.65
N HIS A 6 -22.20 -2.91 23.17
CA HIS A 6 -21.87 -2.84 21.75
C HIS A 6 -21.45 -4.25 21.28
N PRO A 7 -22.08 -4.83 20.24
CA PRO A 7 -21.60 -6.07 19.67
C PRO A 7 -20.24 -5.79 19.02
N LYS A 8 -19.23 -6.59 19.39
CA LYS A 8 -17.93 -6.60 18.72
C LYS A 8 -18.17 -6.97 17.26
N GLU A 9 -17.94 -6.00 16.38
CA GLU A 9 -17.97 -6.18 14.94
C GLU A 9 -16.93 -7.25 14.58
N SER A 10 -17.40 -8.44 14.23
CA SER A 10 -16.55 -9.51 13.73
C SER A 10 -15.97 -9.06 12.41
N ILE A 11 -14.66 -8.84 12.35
CA ILE A 11 -13.95 -8.64 11.08
C ILE A 11 -14.30 -9.87 10.21
N PRO A 12 -14.96 -9.70 9.05
CA PRO A 12 -15.44 -10.83 8.28
C PRO A 12 -14.24 -11.59 7.69
N ALA A 13 -14.30 -12.93 7.68
CA ALA A 13 -13.25 -13.82 7.15
C ALA A 13 -12.73 -13.44 5.74
N ARG A 14 -13.49 -12.66 4.96
CA ARG A 14 -13.05 -12.10 3.66
C ARG A 14 -11.93 -11.06 3.78
N ALA A 15 -11.96 -10.21 4.80
CA ALA A 15 -10.89 -9.23 5.03
C ALA A 15 -9.58 -9.94 5.41
N GLU A 16 -9.65 -11.04 6.15
CA GLU A 16 -8.50 -11.89 6.46
C GLU A 16 -7.95 -12.59 5.19
N THR A 17 -8.82 -13.01 4.26
CA THR A 17 -8.37 -13.60 2.99
C THR A 17 -7.74 -12.58 2.03
N ALA A 18 -8.27 -11.35 1.97
CA ALA A 18 -7.72 -10.27 1.15
C ALA A 18 -6.33 -9.83 1.68
N ASP A 19 -6.20 -9.67 3.00
CA ASP A 19 -4.92 -9.39 3.66
C ASP A 19 -3.92 -10.55 3.46
N ALA A 20 -4.38 -11.81 3.45
CA ALA A 20 -3.52 -12.94 3.12
C ALA A 20 -3.02 -12.93 1.67
N ALA A 21 -3.87 -12.56 0.71
CA ALA A 21 -3.52 -12.44 -0.71
C ALA A 21 -2.52 -11.29 -0.95
N LEU A 22 -2.77 -10.11 -0.39
CA LEU A 22 -1.84 -8.98 -0.42
C LEU A 22 -0.46 -9.36 0.13
N ARG A 23 -0.42 -10.03 1.29
CA ARG A 23 0.85 -10.49 1.86
C ARG A 23 1.54 -11.53 0.98
N ALA A 24 0.80 -12.36 0.24
CA ALA A 24 1.38 -13.33 -0.68
C ALA A 24 2.03 -12.63 -1.88
N ASP A 25 1.40 -11.60 -2.43
CA ASP A 25 1.95 -10.81 -3.53
C ASP A 25 3.18 -10.01 -3.12
N ILE A 26 3.14 -9.35 -1.96
CA ILE A 26 4.32 -8.64 -1.41
C ILE A 26 5.48 -9.63 -1.22
N ARG A 27 5.22 -10.85 -0.72
CA ARG A 27 6.27 -11.89 -0.62
C ARG A 27 6.79 -12.33 -1.99
N ARG A 28 5.92 -12.53 -2.98
CA ARG A 28 6.31 -12.91 -4.35
C ARG A 28 7.22 -11.85 -4.96
N LEU A 29 6.79 -10.58 -4.93
CA LEU A 29 7.57 -9.44 -5.43
C LEU A 29 8.89 -9.28 -4.67
N GLY A 30 8.88 -9.47 -3.35
CA GLY A 30 10.08 -9.44 -2.51
C GLY A 30 11.11 -10.52 -2.91
N HIS A 31 10.67 -11.75 -3.15
CA HIS A 31 11.56 -12.82 -3.63
C HIS A 31 12.14 -12.50 -5.02
N GLN A 32 11.30 -12.03 -5.96
CA GLN A 32 11.76 -11.66 -7.31
C GLN A 32 12.76 -10.50 -7.28
N LEU A 33 12.56 -9.54 -6.36
CA LEU A 33 13.53 -8.48 -6.10
C LEU A 33 14.83 -9.07 -5.56
N GLY A 34 14.76 -9.95 -4.56
CA GLY A 34 15.93 -10.64 -4.00
C GLY A 34 16.76 -11.35 -5.07
N ASP A 35 16.13 -12.16 -5.92
CA ASP A 35 16.81 -12.82 -7.04
C ASP A 35 17.46 -11.81 -7.99
N THR A 36 16.82 -10.66 -8.22
CA THR A 36 17.36 -9.59 -9.06
C THR A 36 18.57 -8.91 -8.43
N LEU A 37 18.54 -8.66 -7.12
CA LEU A 37 19.67 -8.10 -6.37
C LEU A 37 20.88 -9.03 -6.45
N VAL A 38 20.68 -10.34 -6.26
CA VAL A 38 21.74 -11.35 -6.37
C VAL A 38 22.33 -11.36 -7.78
N ARG A 39 21.49 -11.32 -8.83
CA ARG A 39 21.97 -11.30 -10.23
C ARG A 39 22.78 -10.04 -10.57
N GLN A 40 22.43 -8.89 -10.00
CA GLN A 40 23.04 -7.61 -10.38
C GLN A 40 24.24 -7.22 -9.52
N HIS A 41 24.21 -7.57 -8.23
CA HIS A 41 25.15 -7.07 -7.22
C HIS A 41 25.68 -8.18 -6.29
N GLY A 42 25.26 -9.42 -6.50
CA GLY A 42 25.72 -10.58 -5.74
C GLY A 42 24.95 -10.82 -4.44
N GLN A 43 25.17 -12.00 -3.86
CA GLN A 43 24.57 -12.43 -2.60
C GLN A 43 24.81 -11.46 -1.43
N PRO A 44 26.01 -10.85 -1.26
CA PRO A 44 26.28 -9.98 -0.12
C PRO A 44 25.33 -8.79 0.02
N LEU A 45 24.82 -8.25 -1.10
CA LEU A 45 23.84 -7.16 -1.05
C LEU A 45 22.51 -7.65 -0.45
N LEU A 46 22.03 -8.81 -0.88
CA LEU A 46 20.79 -9.39 -0.35
C LEU A 46 20.94 -9.70 1.14
N ASP A 47 22.08 -10.23 1.56
CA ASP A 47 22.36 -10.52 2.97
C ASP A 47 22.28 -9.25 3.82
N THR A 48 22.89 -8.14 3.36
CA THR A 48 22.79 -6.84 4.05
C THR A 48 21.36 -6.31 4.10
N VAL A 49 20.59 -6.45 3.02
CA VAL A 49 19.17 -6.03 2.98
C VAL A 49 18.35 -6.81 4.03
N GLU A 50 18.54 -8.12 4.10
CA GLU A 50 17.84 -9.00 5.04
C GLU A 50 18.26 -8.74 6.49
N GLU A 51 19.54 -8.46 6.74
CA GLU A 51 20.05 -8.08 8.06
C GLU A 51 19.41 -6.78 8.56
N VAL A 52 19.37 -5.73 7.71
CA VAL A 52 18.70 -4.47 8.02
C VAL A 52 17.20 -4.69 8.26
N ARG A 53 16.54 -5.52 7.45
CA ARG A 53 15.11 -5.85 7.61
C ARG A 53 14.83 -6.53 8.96
N HIS A 54 15.69 -7.47 9.36
CA HIS A 54 15.59 -8.19 10.63
C HIS A 54 15.79 -7.26 11.83
N LEU A 55 16.81 -6.38 11.78
CA LEU A 55 17.06 -5.38 12.83
C LEU A 55 15.89 -4.39 12.95
N ALA A 56 15.37 -3.89 11.82
CA ALA A 56 14.20 -3.01 11.83
C ALA A 56 12.95 -3.70 12.40
N GLN A 57 12.78 -5.00 12.16
CA GLN A 57 11.68 -5.78 12.75
C GLN A 57 11.85 -5.94 14.26
N ARG A 58 13.05 -6.30 14.74
CA ARG A 58 13.37 -6.39 16.17
C ARG A 58 13.15 -5.05 16.87
N LEU A 59 13.54 -3.95 16.23
CA LEU A 59 13.36 -2.59 16.75
C LEU A 59 11.88 -2.26 16.98
N ARG A 60 10.99 -2.64 16.06
CA ARG A 60 9.54 -2.46 16.21
C ARG A 60 8.93 -3.32 17.32
N GLN A 61 9.51 -4.49 17.60
CA GLN A 61 8.98 -5.44 18.59
C GLN A 61 9.55 -5.22 20.00
N ALA A 62 10.66 -4.49 20.13
CA ALA A 62 11.35 -4.29 21.38
C ALA A 62 10.64 -3.26 22.27
N GLY A 63 10.36 -3.63 23.53
CA GLY A 63 9.92 -2.68 24.56
C GLY A 63 11.02 -1.74 25.04
N SER A 64 12.29 -2.09 24.82
CA SER A 64 13.46 -1.22 25.04
C SER A 64 14.43 -1.35 23.85
N PRO A 65 14.44 -0.38 22.91
CA PRO A 65 15.10 -0.53 21.62
C PRO A 65 16.62 -0.24 21.62
N THR A 66 17.20 0.25 22.73
CA THR A 66 18.54 0.85 22.74
C THR A 66 19.65 -0.03 22.16
N GLY A 67 19.65 -1.34 22.45
CA GLY A 67 20.64 -2.27 21.91
C GLY A 67 20.49 -2.54 20.42
N VAL A 68 19.25 -2.65 19.94
CA VAL A 68 18.96 -2.90 18.51
C VAL A 68 19.26 -1.65 17.67
N THR A 69 18.99 -0.46 18.22
CA THR A 69 19.34 0.81 17.58
C THR A 69 20.85 0.94 17.38
N ALA A 70 21.64 0.59 18.39
CA ALA A 70 23.11 0.61 18.28
C ALA A 70 23.61 -0.37 17.21
N GLU A 71 23.11 -1.62 17.24
CA GLU A 71 23.46 -2.67 16.26
C GLU A 71 23.17 -2.23 14.81
N LEU A 72 21.99 -1.64 14.56
CA LEU A 72 21.64 -1.10 13.24
C LEU A 72 22.50 0.10 12.85
N THR A 73 22.82 0.98 13.81
CA THR A 73 23.66 2.16 13.56
C THR A 73 25.07 1.74 13.16
N ASP A 74 25.66 0.78 13.86
CA ASP A 74 27.00 0.27 13.58
C ASP A 74 27.05 -0.43 12.22
N LEU A 75 26.03 -1.24 11.89
CA LEU A 75 25.90 -1.87 10.57
C LEU A 75 25.90 -0.83 9.45
N LEU A 76 25.09 0.21 9.57
CA LEU A 76 24.97 1.26 8.55
C LEU A 76 26.23 2.13 8.46
N ALA A 77 26.88 2.40 9.59
CA ALA A 77 28.13 3.16 9.64
C ALA A 77 29.31 2.40 9.01
N GLY A 78 29.25 1.06 8.98
CA GLY A 78 30.25 0.20 8.35
C GLY A 78 30.14 0.06 6.83
N LEU A 79 29.08 0.59 6.21
CA LEU A 79 28.90 0.49 4.75
C LEU A 79 29.76 1.51 4.00
N ASP A 80 30.41 1.05 2.93
CA ASP A 80 30.98 1.95 1.95
C ASP A 80 29.87 2.67 1.13
N GLY A 81 30.24 3.75 0.45
CA GLY A 81 29.27 4.58 -0.28
C GLY A 81 28.50 3.83 -1.36
N ASP A 82 29.14 2.91 -2.07
CA ASP A 82 28.51 2.13 -3.13
C ASP A 82 27.49 1.14 -2.55
N ARG A 83 27.84 0.41 -1.49
CA ARG A 83 26.91 -0.48 -0.78
C ARG A 83 25.75 0.28 -0.19
N ALA A 84 25.98 1.46 0.40
CA ALA A 84 24.92 2.30 0.92
C ALA A 84 23.94 2.72 -0.18
N ILE A 85 24.44 3.11 -1.37
CA ILE A 85 23.59 3.44 -2.52
C ILE A 85 22.76 2.23 -2.98
N HIS A 86 23.38 1.04 -3.09
CA HIS A 86 22.68 -0.17 -3.48
C HIS A 86 21.62 -0.60 -2.46
N LEU A 87 21.92 -0.47 -1.17
CA LEU A 87 20.99 -0.74 -0.08
C LEU A 87 19.77 0.20 -0.12
N VAL A 88 20.00 1.50 -0.26
CA VAL A 88 18.91 2.50 -0.38
C VAL A 88 18.06 2.21 -1.61
N ARG A 89 18.68 1.86 -2.75
CA ARG A 89 17.95 1.50 -3.97
C ARG A 89 17.11 0.23 -3.78
N ALA A 90 17.65 -0.79 -3.13
CA ALA A 90 16.93 -2.03 -2.85
C ALA A 90 15.65 -1.75 -2.03
N PHE A 91 15.76 -0.98 -0.94
CA PHE A 91 14.59 -0.58 -0.15
C PHE A 91 13.62 0.33 -0.93
N THR A 92 14.13 1.26 -1.73
CA THR A 92 13.29 2.13 -2.58
C THR A 92 12.43 1.29 -3.53
N VAL A 93 13.03 0.31 -4.21
CA VAL A 93 12.31 -0.58 -5.12
C VAL A 93 11.34 -1.47 -4.35
N TYR A 94 11.75 -2.03 -3.21
CA TYR A 94 10.86 -2.81 -2.35
C TYR A 94 9.61 -2.01 -1.95
N PHE A 95 9.76 -0.76 -1.52
CA PHE A 95 8.61 0.08 -1.15
C PHE A 95 7.73 0.43 -2.34
N HIS A 96 8.29 0.66 -3.52
CA HIS A 96 7.48 0.81 -4.71
C HIS A 96 6.66 -0.45 -5.04
N LEU A 97 7.26 -1.64 -4.90
CA LEU A 97 6.58 -2.92 -5.13
C LEU A 97 5.50 -3.20 -4.08
N ALA A 98 5.77 -2.92 -2.81
CA ALA A 98 4.78 -3.07 -1.74
C ALA A 98 3.60 -2.12 -1.92
N ASN A 99 3.88 -0.85 -2.27
CA ASN A 99 2.85 0.15 -2.49
C ASN A 99 1.95 -0.19 -3.68
N ILE A 100 2.53 -0.64 -4.80
CA ILE A 100 1.70 -0.99 -5.96
C ILE A 100 0.85 -2.23 -5.70
N ALA A 101 1.37 -3.23 -4.98
CA ALA A 101 0.58 -4.39 -4.55
C ALA A 101 -0.58 -3.97 -3.64
N GLU A 102 -0.34 -3.08 -2.67
CA GLU A 102 -1.41 -2.55 -1.82
C GLU A 102 -2.46 -1.77 -2.63
N GLN A 103 -2.02 -0.96 -3.62
CA GLN A 103 -2.92 -0.20 -4.47
C GLN A 103 -3.82 -1.11 -5.32
N GLU A 104 -3.27 -2.16 -5.93
CA GLU A 104 -4.06 -3.13 -6.71
C GLU A 104 -5.05 -3.89 -5.85
N HIS A 105 -4.63 -4.40 -4.68
CA HIS A 105 -5.55 -5.06 -3.75
C HIS A 105 -6.61 -4.10 -3.22
N ARG A 106 -6.29 -2.82 -3.01
CA ARG A 106 -7.28 -1.80 -2.62
C ARG A 106 -8.29 -1.54 -3.73
N ILE A 107 -7.85 -1.50 -4.99
CA ILE A 107 -8.76 -1.38 -6.15
C ILE A 107 -9.64 -2.64 -6.26
N GLU A 108 -9.05 -3.82 -6.11
CA GLU A 108 -9.79 -5.08 -6.09
C GLU A 108 -10.81 -5.11 -4.95
N ASP A 109 -10.45 -4.74 -3.73
CA ASP A 109 -11.38 -4.65 -2.60
C ASP A 109 -12.53 -3.66 -2.86
N LEU A 110 -12.23 -2.51 -3.47
CA LEU A 110 -13.25 -1.56 -3.88
C LEU A 110 -14.20 -2.17 -4.93
N ASN A 111 -13.68 -2.97 -5.87
CA ASN A 111 -14.44 -3.58 -6.97
C ASN A 111 -15.19 -4.87 -6.56
N VAL A 112 -14.55 -5.74 -5.79
CA VAL A 112 -14.96 -7.09 -5.35
C VAL A 112 -15.73 -7.04 -4.04
N GLY A 113 -15.73 -5.90 -3.33
CA GLY A 113 -16.65 -5.53 -2.26
C GLY A 113 -18.13 -5.44 -2.67
N GLY A 114 -18.56 -6.15 -3.72
CA GLY A 114 -19.82 -6.89 -3.85
C GLY A 114 -21.14 -6.13 -3.90
N ALA A 115 -21.19 -4.86 -3.50
CA ALA A 115 -22.42 -4.08 -3.51
C ALA A 115 -22.18 -2.57 -3.54
N ARG A 116 -20.94 -2.07 -3.63
CA ARG A 116 -20.66 -0.66 -3.35
C ARG A 116 -20.04 0.10 -4.53
N ALA A 117 -18.89 -0.24 -5.09
CA ALA A 117 -18.28 0.59 -6.17
C ALA A 117 -19.15 0.73 -7.45
N GLY A 118 -19.77 -0.35 -7.93
CA GLY A 118 -20.63 -0.29 -9.12
C GLY A 118 -22.00 0.37 -8.89
N ASN A 119 -22.36 0.68 -7.64
CA ASN A 119 -23.72 1.10 -7.30
C ASN A 119 -23.80 2.19 -6.23
N HIS A 120 -22.71 2.87 -5.85
CA HIS A 120 -22.81 4.00 -4.93
C HIS A 120 -23.68 5.11 -5.53
N PHE A 121 -23.47 5.45 -6.79
CA PHE A 121 -24.35 6.41 -7.48
C PHE A 121 -25.80 5.93 -7.51
N GLY A 122 -26.05 4.68 -7.88
CA GLY A 122 -27.40 4.13 -7.90
C GLY A 122 -28.05 4.00 -6.51
N GLN A 123 -27.27 3.73 -5.46
CA GLN A 123 -27.72 3.71 -4.06
C GLN A 123 -27.99 5.12 -3.55
N THR A 124 -27.14 6.09 -3.86
CA THR A 124 -27.36 7.50 -3.54
C THR A 124 -28.62 8.00 -4.22
N VAL A 125 -28.79 7.72 -5.52
CA VAL A 125 -30.02 8.07 -6.26
C VAL A 125 -31.24 7.41 -5.62
N ARG A 126 -31.19 6.10 -5.29
CA ARG A 126 -32.28 5.42 -4.58
C ARG A 126 -32.57 6.05 -3.21
N SER A 127 -31.56 6.31 -2.41
CA SER A 127 -31.72 6.94 -1.10
C SER A 127 -32.29 8.36 -1.18
N LEU A 128 -32.03 9.09 -2.27
CA LEU A 128 -32.62 10.40 -2.53
C LEU A 128 -34.10 10.26 -2.92
N LEU A 129 -34.43 9.32 -3.80
CA LEU A 129 -35.81 9.01 -4.16
C LEU A 129 -36.62 8.54 -2.93
N ASP A 130 -36.07 7.63 -2.12
CA ASP A 130 -36.69 7.10 -0.91
C ASP A 130 -36.91 8.17 0.17
N SER A 131 -36.10 9.25 0.16
CA SER A 131 -36.26 10.40 1.05
C SER A 131 -37.17 11.50 0.48
N GLY A 132 -37.77 11.27 -0.69
CA GLY A 132 -38.76 12.16 -1.31
C GLY A 132 -38.18 13.19 -2.30
N VAL A 133 -36.88 13.12 -2.63
CA VAL A 133 -36.30 13.94 -3.69
C VAL A 133 -36.73 13.38 -5.04
N THR A 134 -37.27 14.23 -5.90
CA THR A 134 -37.79 13.80 -7.20
C THR A 134 -36.67 13.60 -8.23
N ALA A 135 -36.91 12.76 -9.23
CA ALA A 135 -35.94 12.54 -10.31
C ALA A 135 -35.52 13.83 -11.05
N PRO A 136 -36.42 14.79 -11.35
CA PRO A 136 -36.03 16.09 -11.91
C PRO A 136 -35.07 16.87 -11.01
N GLU A 137 -35.32 16.92 -9.69
CA GLU A 137 -34.45 17.64 -8.74
C GLU A 137 -33.05 17.02 -8.66
N ILE A 138 -32.96 15.69 -8.73
CA ILE A 138 -31.67 14.98 -8.79
C ILE A 138 -30.95 15.33 -10.10
N GLY A 139 -31.66 15.34 -11.23
CA GLY A 139 -31.11 15.74 -12.53
C GLY A 139 -30.55 17.15 -12.52
N ASP A 140 -31.30 18.11 -11.96
CA ASP A 140 -30.88 19.50 -11.82
C ASP A 140 -29.66 19.66 -10.91
N LEU A 141 -29.55 18.85 -9.84
CA LEU A 141 -28.39 18.83 -8.96
C LEU A 141 -27.14 18.33 -9.68
N VAL A 142 -27.24 17.23 -10.45
CA VAL A 142 -26.11 16.70 -11.23
C VAL A 142 -25.67 17.71 -12.27
N ASN A 143 -26.61 18.35 -12.98
CA ASN A 143 -26.31 19.32 -14.03
C ASN A 143 -25.60 20.59 -13.54
N ARG A 144 -25.78 20.97 -12.26
CA ARG A 144 -25.09 22.11 -11.64
C ARG A 144 -23.84 21.72 -10.84
N SER A 145 -23.55 20.43 -10.72
CA SER A 145 -22.42 19.94 -9.93
C SER A 145 -21.13 20.09 -10.73
N ASP A 146 -20.09 20.58 -10.06
CA ASP A 146 -18.77 20.79 -10.67
C ASP A 146 -17.69 20.26 -9.73
N PHE A 147 -16.81 19.43 -10.29
CA PHE A 147 -15.70 18.83 -9.57
C PHE A 147 -14.41 19.12 -10.33
N ARG A 148 -13.52 19.90 -9.71
CA ARG A 148 -12.26 20.34 -10.32
C ARG A 148 -11.07 19.87 -9.49
N PRO A 149 -10.47 18.71 -9.82
CA PRO A 149 -9.22 18.31 -9.21
C PRO A 149 -8.14 19.36 -9.50
N VAL A 150 -7.49 19.87 -8.46
CA VAL A 150 -6.31 20.73 -8.59
C VAL A 150 -5.09 19.90 -8.24
N PHE A 151 -4.30 19.56 -9.25
CA PHE A 151 -3.04 18.85 -9.04
C PHE A 151 -1.99 19.85 -8.56
N THR A 152 -1.49 19.61 -7.35
CA THR A 152 -0.36 20.36 -6.79
C THR A 152 0.92 19.58 -7.02
N ALA A 153 2.05 20.29 -7.11
CA ALA A 153 3.34 19.63 -7.08
C ALA A 153 3.53 18.99 -5.70
N HIS A 154 3.92 17.72 -5.65
CA HIS A 154 4.34 17.09 -4.40
C HIS A 154 5.79 17.51 -4.10
N PRO A 155 6.08 18.13 -2.94
CA PRO A 155 7.38 18.77 -2.67
C PRO A 155 8.58 17.83 -2.64
N THR A 156 8.37 16.52 -2.55
CA THR A 156 9.44 15.51 -2.44
C THR A 156 9.34 14.34 -3.42
N GLU A 157 8.33 14.31 -4.29
CA GLU A 157 7.96 13.09 -5.03
C GLU A 157 7.70 13.36 -6.51
N ALA A 158 8.66 13.99 -7.18
CA ALA A 158 8.69 14.01 -8.65
C ALA A 158 9.12 12.61 -9.16
N SER A 159 8.22 11.63 -9.04
CA SER A 159 8.42 10.30 -9.61
C SER A 159 8.55 10.41 -11.13
N ARG A 160 9.69 9.95 -11.68
CA ARG A 160 9.90 9.96 -13.13
C ARG A 160 8.79 9.16 -13.81
N ARG A 161 8.18 9.71 -14.87
CA ARG A 161 7.13 9.04 -15.65
C ARG A 161 7.51 7.63 -16.11
N SER A 162 8.78 7.40 -16.43
CA SER A 162 9.27 6.07 -16.81
C SER A 162 9.20 5.04 -15.69
N ILE A 163 9.36 5.46 -14.42
CA ILE A 163 9.19 4.59 -13.25
C ILE A 163 7.71 4.27 -13.08
N LEU A 164 6.85 5.30 -13.13
CA LEU A 164 5.40 5.12 -13.01
C LEU A 164 4.84 4.14 -14.05
N ASN A 165 5.28 4.26 -15.31
CA ASN A 165 4.87 3.32 -16.37
C ASN A 165 5.29 1.88 -16.07
N LYS A 166 6.51 1.66 -15.54
CA LYS A 166 6.98 0.32 -15.17
C LYS A 166 6.19 -0.26 -14.00
N LEU A 167 5.87 0.57 -13.00
CA LEU A 167 5.05 0.15 -11.87
C LEU A 167 3.64 -0.20 -12.32
N ALA A 168 3.04 0.57 -13.23
CA ALA A 168 1.74 0.24 -13.82
C ALA A 168 1.76 -1.10 -14.56
N THR A 169 2.80 -1.39 -15.36
CA THR A 169 2.93 -2.71 -16.01
C THR A 169 3.08 -3.85 -15.01
N ILE A 170 3.75 -3.63 -13.87
CA ILE A 170 3.83 -4.65 -12.82
C ILE A 170 2.45 -4.86 -12.19
N ALA A 171 1.71 -3.77 -11.94
CA ALA A 171 0.35 -3.78 -11.40
C ALA A 171 -0.59 -4.63 -12.27
N ASP A 172 -0.57 -4.44 -13.59
CA ASP A 172 -1.38 -5.20 -14.56
C ASP A 172 -1.07 -6.71 -14.57
N LEU A 173 0.06 -7.14 -13.99
CA LEU A 173 0.52 -8.53 -13.92
C LEU A 173 0.35 -9.16 -12.54
N LEU A 174 -0.17 -8.41 -11.55
CA LEU A 174 -0.53 -8.92 -10.24
C LEU A 174 -1.86 -9.65 -10.31
#